data_AF-A0A448NVK4-F1
#
_entry.id   AF-A0A448NVK4-F1
#
_cell.length_a   1.000
_cell.length_b   1.000
_cell.length_c   1.000
_cell.angle_alpha   90.00
_cell.angle_beta   90.00
_cell.angle_gamma   90.00
#
_symmetry.space_group_name_H-M   'P 1'
#
loop_
_entity.id
_entity.type
_entity.pdbx_description
1 polymer ?
#
loop_
_entity_poly.entity_id
_entity_poly.type
_entity_poly.pdbx_seq_one_letter_code
_entity_poly.pdbx_strand_id
1 'polypeptide(L)'
;MRGHILWALILPPILAVSLVGCSPGDTSTEATEPATVVVPDVPMRHEKFEFRSAQTTRFARPVVLQKAQNRNWVTIGSARTRADGSFSFDVTAEGIMSLRALSPKTSHQGKSYPQITTEPVTVRAVDQNVRLTTAVSGSQVSLTAIGSPIRIGRQVTLQYRKGSTWVNAETGTFDDQGHATVTIKQPKASTDYRAVMTGWRGAPSVISGGVSVKGTDPGADRCPFNILTIVAHQDDDIIFMNPDLQNDLNAGACATTVFLTAGDSGNGTQYWEDREIGPEMAYATMTAMDPGPEWNRGSATFAGHRLHVSRSPGQGRITLYSLRLPDGDLDGTGTETTGHRSLSKLLDGRIRTISSLDGSSSYNRDSLIATVRAIVEATNPRTVRIQDGRSGQEDHADHMAAARVAVSALTGFRGPILAYRGYGIRVEPANVAGKALILKRDALVSYADYDPALCPDNTPCPTGNEAVWIQRQYRAPVVKPDGSIAVPASAIDPDATRAVPAVGGTGVPPRDSTPVSPGVSPGRYAARQRGRRPSRVR
;
A
#
# COMPACT_ATOMS: atom_id res chain seq x y z
N MET A 1 40.68 -41.05 -21.02
CA MET A 1 40.30 -40.86 -22.44
C MET A 1 40.44 -39.37 -22.73
N ARG A 2 41.65 -38.85 -22.98
CA ARG A 2 42.29 -38.63 -24.30
C ARG A 2 41.31 -38.16 -25.40
N GLY A 3 41.56 -36.94 -25.91
CA GLY A 3 40.93 -36.39 -27.11
C GLY A 3 41.30 -34.93 -27.38
N HIS A 4 42.58 -34.64 -27.63
CA HIS A 4 43.05 -33.38 -28.25
C HIS A 4 42.90 -33.48 -29.78
N ILE A 5 42.53 -32.39 -30.45
CA ILE A 5 42.79 -32.20 -31.89
C ILE A 5 43.36 -30.79 -32.11
N LEU A 6 44.66 -30.77 -32.43
CA LEU A 6 45.37 -29.68 -33.10
C LEU A 6 44.98 -29.65 -34.59
N TRP A 7 44.99 -28.46 -35.20
CA TRP A 7 45.32 -28.31 -36.62
C TRP A 7 46.38 -27.21 -36.78
N ALA A 8 47.39 -27.56 -37.57
CA ALA A 8 48.62 -26.82 -37.79
C ALA A 8 48.63 -26.13 -39.16
N LEU A 9 49.26 -24.95 -39.18
CA LEU A 9 50.22 -24.41 -40.16
C LEU A 9 50.06 -24.74 -41.65
N ILE A 10 49.94 -23.69 -42.49
CA ILE A 10 50.69 -23.59 -43.75
C ILE A 10 51.12 -22.12 -43.99
N LEU A 11 52.41 -21.93 -44.21
CA LEU A 11 53.10 -20.69 -44.59
C LEU A 11 54.05 -21.05 -45.74
N PRO A 12 54.09 -20.26 -46.83
CA PRO A 12 55.38 -20.04 -47.52
C PRO A 12 55.46 -18.64 -48.21
N PRO A 13 56.54 -18.28 -48.93
CA PRO A 13 57.91 -18.11 -48.46
C PRO A 13 58.48 -16.71 -48.82
N ILE A 14 59.72 -16.49 -48.38
CA ILE A 14 60.58 -15.31 -48.50
C ILE A 14 60.93 -14.97 -49.96
N LEU A 15 60.91 -13.68 -50.32
CA LEU A 15 61.75 -13.12 -51.38
C LEU A 15 62.40 -11.81 -50.90
N ALA A 16 63.73 -11.81 -50.81
CA ALA A 16 64.55 -10.64 -50.55
C ALA A 16 65.04 -10.06 -51.89
N VAL A 17 64.79 -8.78 -52.13
CA VAL A 17 65.47 -7.98 -53.15
C VAL A 17 65.83 -6.64 -52.51
N SER A 18 67.13 -6.40 -52.38
CA SER A 18 67.73 -5.13 -52.01
C SER A 18 68.00 -4.30 -53.27
N LEU A 19 67.53 -3.05 -53.32
CA LEU A 19 68.10 -1.99 -54.17
C LEU A 19 67.82 -0.62 -53.54
N VAL A 20 68.90 0.17 -53.46
CA VAL A 20 69.02 1.51 -52.89
C VAL A 20 68.37 2.55 -53.82
N GLY A 21 67.66 3.52 -53.25
CA GLY A 21 67.20 4.73 -53.94
C GLY A 21 66.81 5.82 -52.95
N CYS A 22 67.63 6.87 -52.86
CA CYS A 22 67.40 8.07 -52.05
C CYS A 22 66.19 8.88 -52.55
N SER A 23 65.31 9.29 -51.63
CA SER A 23 64.81 10.68 -51.52
C SER A 23 64.08 10.88 -50.18
N PRO A 24 64.26 12.03 -49.50
CA PRO A 24 63.55 12.32 -48.26
C PRO A 24 62.14 12.82 -48.61
N GLY A 25 61.16 11.93 -48.55
CA GLY A 25 59.77 12.34 -48.51
C GLY A 25 59.42 12.73 -47.08
N ASP A 26 59.10 14.01 -46.87
CA ASP A 26 58.47 14.53 -45.66
C ASP A 26 57.24 13.68 -45.30
N THR A 27 57.41 12.69 -44.42
CA THR A 27 56.28 12.14 -43.67
C THR A 27 56.01 13.11 -42.53
N SER A 28 55.16 14.09 -42.80
CA SER A 28 54.32 14.68 -41.77
C SER A 28 53.53 13.53 -41.13
N THR A 29 54.03 12.99 -40.02
CA THR A 29 53.20 12.22 -39.09
C THR A 29 52.07 13.14 -38.67
N GLU A 30 50.92 12.98 -39.33
CA GLU A 30 49.63 13.49 -38.89
C GLU A 30 49.40 12.88 -37.51
N ALA A 31 49.76 13.63 -36.47
CA ALA A 31 49.59 13.18 -35.10
C ALA A 31 48.08 13.00 -34.89
N THR A 32 47.63 11.74 -34.90
CA THR A 32 46.24 11.35 -34.67
C THR A 32 45.75 12.06 -33.42
N GLU A 33 44.63 12.79 -33.52
CA GLU A 33 44.07 13.46 -32.35
C GLU A 33 43.86 12.41 -31.24
N PRO A 34 44.29 12.70 -30.00
CA PRO A 34 44.11 11.77 -28.90
C PRO A 34 42.62 11.52 -28.66
N ALA A 35 42.26 10.25 -28.46
CA ALA A 35 40.87 9.82 -28.39
C ALA A 35 40.09 10.53 -27.27
N THR A 36 38.87 10.98 -27.59
CA THR A 36 37.93 11.51 -26.62
C THR A 36 37.29 10.35 -25.84
N VAL A 37 37.28 10.45 -24.52
CA VAL A 37 36.76 9.43 -23.60
C VAL A 37 35.71 10.05 -22.69
N VAL A 38 34.64 9.30 -22.44
CA VAL A 38 33.54 9.67 -21.53
C VAL A 38 33.59 8.73 -20.34
N VAL A 39 33.73 9.25 -19.12
CA VAL A 39 33.92 8.41 -17.93
C VAL A 39 32.80 8.67 -16.92
N PRO A 40 31.94 7.68 -16.60
CA PRO A 40 31.88 6.33 -17.17
C PRO A 40 31.34 6.30 -18.62
N ASP A 41 31.69 5.26 -19.39
CA ASP A 41 31.31 5.13 -20.81
C ASP A 41 29.78 5.14 -21.04
N VAL A 42 29.03 4.63 -20.06
CA VAL A 42 27.56 4.61 -20.07
C VAL A 42 27.07 5.33 -18.81
N PRO A 43 26.91 6.67 -18.84
CA PRO A 43 26.41 7.42 -17.70
C PRO A 43 24.92 7.15 -17.46
N MET A 44 24.49 7.22 -16.21
CA MET A 44 23.07 7.18 -15.86
C MET A 44 22.44 8.55 -16.07
N ARG A 45 21.13 8.61 -16.29
CA ARG A 45 20.42 9.89 -16.28
C ARG A 45 20.67 10.64 -14.96
N HIS A 46 21.02 11.91 -15.08
CA HIS A 46 21.43 12.84 -14.03
C HIS A 46 22.79 12.57 -13.37
N GLU A 47 23.52 11.53 -13.76
CA GLU A 47 24.89 11.30 -13.31
C GLU A 47 25.84 12.32 -13.94
N LYS A 48 26.78 12.83 -13.14
CA LYS A 48 27.94 13.57 -13.62
C LYS A 48 28.98 12.61 -14.18
N PHE A 49 29.35 12.81 -15.43
CA PHE A 49 30.45 12.12 -16.10
C PHE A 49 31.54 13.10 -16.52
N GLU A 50 32.75 12.58 -16.70
CA GLU A 50 33.88 13.38 -17.16
C GLU A 50 34.07 13.20 -18.67
N PHE A 51 34.03 14.29 -19.41
CA PHE A 51 34.49 14.37 -20.79
C PHE A 51 36.00 14.62 -20.76
N ARG A 52 36.80 13.64 -21.18
CA ARG A 52 38.27 13.74 -21.26
C ARG A 52 38.70 13.76 -22.71
N SER A 53 39.58 14.68 -23.07
CA SER A 53 40.12 14.74 -24.41
C SER A 53 41.45 15.50 -24.40
N ALA A 54 42.12 15.55 -25.54
CA ALA A 54 43.31 16.34 -25.73
C ALA A 54 43.35 16.91 -27.16
N GLN A 55 44.09 17.99 -27.35
CA GLN A 55 44.28 18.62 -28.64
C GLN A 55 45.75 18.98 -28.81
N THR A 56 46.29 18.85 -30.03
CA THR A 56 47.70 19.12 -30.31
C THR A 56 48.05 20.59 -30.01
N THR A 57 48.83 20.80 -28.93
CA THR A 57 49.36 22.11 -28.53
C THR A 57 50.66 21.91 -27.73
N ARG A 58 51.47 22.97 -27.62
CA ARG A 58 52.70 23.00 -26.81
C ARG A 58 52.60 23.97 -25.61
N PHE A 59 51.45 24.59 -25.44
CA PHE A 59 51.17 25.55 -24.39
C PHE A 59 49.69 25.46 -23.99
N ALA A 60 49.39 25.88 -22.76
CA ALA A 60 48.02 25.94 -22.26
C ALA A 60 47.21 27.00 -23.04
N ARG A 61 46.11 26.60 -23.67
CA ARG A 61 45.21 27.51 -24.40
C ARG A 61 43.75 27.39 -23.95
N PRO A 62 42.91 28.41 -24.13
CA PRO A 62 41.48 28.31 -23.83
C PRO A 62 40.83 27.17 -24.63
N VAL A 63 39.92 26.43 -23.98
CA VAL A 63 39.10 25.38 -24.59
C VAL A 63 37.69 25.48 -24.03
N VAL A 64 36.67 25.28 -24.87
CA VAL A 64 35.26 25.25 -24.46
C VAL A 64 34.63 23.92 -24.82
N LEU A 65 33.75 23.42 -23.96
CA LEU A 65 32.90 22.28 -24.25
C LEU A 65 31.58 22.77 -24.87
N GLN A 66 31.18 22.16 -25.97
CA GLN A 66 29.95 22.50 -26.68
C GLN A 66 29.00 21.29 -26.75
N LYS A 67 27.70 21.56 -26.60
CA LYS A 67 26.59 20.61 -26.80
C LYS A 67 25.82 20.97 -28.07
N ALA A 68 25.51 19.99 -28.90
CA ALA A 68 24.67 20.19 -30.07
C ALA A 68 23.21 20.47 -29.66
N GLN A 69 22.63 21.55 -30.19
CA GLN A 69 21.24 21.95 -30.00
C GLN A 69 20.71 22.54 -31.32
N ASN A 70 19.64 21.97 -31.89
CA ASN A 70 19.00 22.48 -33.11
C ASN A 70 19.98 22.80 -34.25
N ARG A 71 20.89 21.86 -34.56
CA ARG A 71 21.99 21.99 -35.55
C ARG A 71 23.10 23.02 -35.21
N ASN A 72 22.98 23.72 -34.07
CA ASN A 72 23.99 24.64 -33.57
C ASN A 72 24.80 24.02 -32.42
N TRP A 73 25.98 24.56 -32.17
CA TRP A 73 26.83 24.16 -31.06
C TRP A 73 26.82 25.23 -29.97
N VAL A 74 26.30 24.88 -28.79
CA VAL A 74 26.15 25.81 -27.65
C VAL A 74 27.21 25.49 -26.61
N THR A 75 27.96 26.50 -26.17
CA THR A 75 28.96 26.35 -25.10
C THR A 75 28.29 26.03 -23.77
N ILE A 76 28.72 24.94 -23.13
CA ILE A 76 28.23 24.47 -21.83
C ILE A 76 29.31 24.46 -20.74
N GLY A 77 30.57 24.73 -21.11
CA GLY A 77 31.69 24.83 -20.18
C GLY A 77 32.91 25.46 -20.83
N SER A 78 33.79 26.03 -20.01
CA SER A 78 35.03 26.68 -20.45
C SER A 78 36.19 26.30 -19.51
N ALA A 79 37.37 26.06 -20.07
CA ALA A 79 38.58 25.69 -19.34
C ALA A 79 39.84 26.12 -20.11
N ARG A 80 41.01 25.63 -19.68
CA ARG A 80 42.26 25.70 -20.43
C ARG A 80 42.84 24.30 -20.57
N THR A 81 43.49 24.04 -21.71
CA THR A 81 44.31 22.84 -21.87
C THR A 81 45.53 22.91 -20.94
N ARG A 82 46.07 21.76 -20.56
CA ARG A 82 47.44 21.65 -20.04
C ARG A 82 48.45 21.92 -21.16
N ALA A 83 49.73 22.01 -20.81
CA ALA A 83 50.81 22.21 -21.78
C ALA A 83 50.96 21.04 -22.77
N ASP A 84 50.59 19.83 -22.33
CA ASP A 84 50.50 18.62 -23.17
C ASP A 84 49.20 18.53 -23.99
N GLY A 85 48.32 19.54 -23.88
CA GLY A 85 47.06 19.60 -24.60
C GLY A 85 45.88 18.87 -23.97
N SER A 86 46.07 18.18 -22.84
CA SER A 86 44.99 17.49 -22.14
C SER A 86 44.03 18.44 -21.43
N PHE A 87 42.74 18.08 -21.38
CA PHE A 87 41.71 18.79 -20.64
C PHE A 87 40.56 17.85 -20.26
N SER A 88 39.74 18.28 -19.29
CA SER A 88 38.50 17.59 -18.97
C SER A 88 37.39 18.53 -18.50
N PHE A 89 36.15 18.05 -18.60
CA PHE A 89 34.94 18.75 -18.17
C PHE A 89 34.01 17.78 -17.44
N ASP A 90 33.45 18.20 -16.30
CA ASP A 90 32.35 17.50 -15.64
C ASP A 90 31.01 17.91 -16.26
N VAL A 91 30.21 16.93 -16.68
CA VAL A 91 28.95 17.14 -17.39
C VAL A 91 27.86 16.30 -16.77
N THR A 92 26.68 16.88 -16.54
CA THR A 92 25.50 16.10 -16.12
C THR A 92 24.84 15.44 -17.32
N ALA A 93 24.64 14.13 -17.26
CA ALA A 93 23.92 13.39 -18.30
C ALA A 93 22.40 13.64 -18.22
N GLU A 94 21.78 14.06 -19.32
CA GLU A 94 20.33 14.31 -19.35
C GLU A 94 19.56 13.25 -20.16
N GLY A 95 20.17 12.77 -21.25
CA GLY A 95 19.55 11.91 -22.25
C GLY A 95 20.56 11.63 -23.36
N ILE A 96 20.16 11.77 -24.63
CA ILE A 96 21.10 11.73 -25.75
C ILE A 96 21.70 13.11 -25.95
N MET A 97 23.04 13.20 -25.91
CA MET A 97 23.79 14.45 -26.05
C MET A 97 24.92 14.25 -27.04
N SER A 98 25.10 15.17 -27.99
CA SER A 98 26.32 15.22 -28.81
C SER A 98 27.22 16.34 -28.31
N LEU A 99 28.46 15.99 -27.99
CA LEU A 99 29.45 16.89 -27.37
C LEU A 99 30.70 17.00 -28.23
N ARG A 100 31.31 18.19 -28.26
CA ARG A 100 32.66 18.41 -28.83
C ARG A 100 33.39 19.48 -28.03
N ALA A 101 34.72 19.46 -28.07
CA ALA A 101 35.53 20.55 -27.54
C ALA A 101 36.04 21.47 -28.67
N LEU A 102 36.08 22.78 -28.40
CA LEU A 102 36.57 23.80 -29.32
C LEU A 102 37.61 24.67 -28.61
N SER A 103 38.83 24.72 -29.15
CA SER A 103 39.85 25.69 -28.75
C SER A 103 39.84 26.84 -29.75
N PRO A 104 39.38 28.06 -29.40
CA PRO A 104 39.31 29.18 -30.34
C PRO A 104 40.69 29.61 -30.79
N LYS A 105 40.78 30.28 -31.95
CA LYS A 105 42.03 30.90 -32.46
C LYS A 105 42.66 31.75 -31.36
N THR A 106 43.97 31.63 -31.16
CA THR A 106 44.68 32.31 -30.05
C THR A 106 46.08 32.77 -30.46
N SER A 107 46.70 33.64 -29.67
CA SER A 107 48.09 34.08 -29.86
C SER A 107 48.92 33.74 -28.63
N HIS A 108 50.12 33.23 -28.83
CA HIS A 108 51.07 32.91 -27.77
C HIS A 108 52.48 33.24 -28.22
N GLN A 109 53.20 34.03 -27.41
CA GLN A 109 54.56 34.53 -27.74
C GLN A 109 54.64 35.17 -29.14
N GLY A 110 53.64 35.98 -29.50
CA GLY A 110 53.59 36.67 -30.81
C GLY A 110 53.20 35.79 -32.00
N LYS A 111 53.03 34.47 -31.83
CA LYS A 111 52.60 33.54 -32.88
C LYS A 111 51.10 33.24 -32.78
N SER A 112 50.42 33.26 -33.93
CA SER A 112 48.99 32.93 -34.06
C SER A 112 48.79 31.42 -34.23
N TYR A 113 47.83 30.85 -33.50
CA TYR A 113 47.47 29.43 -33.53
C TYR A 113 46.01 29.28 -33.95
N PRO A 114 45.70 28.40 -34.92
CA PRO A 114 44.34 28.25 -35.45
C PRO A 114 43.38 27.65 -34.43
N GLN A 115 42.08 27.76 -34.72
CA GLN A 115 41.05 27.04 -33.98
C GLN A 115 41.21 25.53 -34.17
N ILE A 116 40.93 24.76 -33.13
CA ILE A 116 40.97 23.29 -33.15
C ILE A 116 39.66 22.75 -32.55
N THR A 117 39.06 21.74 -33.17
CA THR A 117 37.83 21.09 -32.69
C THR A 117 38.00 19.59 -32.67
N THR A 118 37.56 18.93 -31.60
CA THR A 118 37.53 17.47 -31.56
C THR A 118 36.41 16.92 -32.44
N GLU A 119 36.52 15.65 -32.84
CA GLU A 119 35.37 14.90 -33.34
C GLU A 119 34.23 14.88 -32.31
N PRO A 120 32.96 15.06 -32.73
CA PRO A 120 31.81 14.93 -31.84
C PRO A 120 31.64 13.52 -31.28
N VAL A 121 31.39 13.41 -29.98
CA VAL A 121 30.97 12.16 -29.33
C VAL A 121 29.50 12.21 -28.93
N THR A 122 28.76 11.12 -29.15
CA THR A 122 27.38 10.98 -28.67
C THR A 122 27.36 10.23 -27.35
N VAL A 123 26.91 10.90 -26.30
CA VAL A 123 26.67 10.33 -24.97
C VAL A 123 25.20 9.92 -24.88
N ARG A 124 24.95 8.67 -24.47
CA ARG A 124 23.60 8.13 -24.27
C ARG A 124 23.40 7.77 -22.81
N ALA A 125 22.70 8.65 -22.09
CA ALA A 125 22.32 8.37 -20.72
C ALA A 125 21.28 7.24 -20.66
N VAL A 126 21.44 6.31 -19.73
CA VAL A 126 20.47 5.22 -19.49
C VAL A 126 19.78 5.39 -18.15
N ASP A 127 18.57 4.86 -18.03
CA ASP A 127 17.87 4.82 -16.75
C ASP A 127 18.45 3.73 -15.86
N GLN A 128 18.52 4.03 -14.56
CA GLN A 128 19.02 3.12 -13.54
C GLN A 128 17.90 2.28 -12.95
N ASN A 129 18.24 1.07 -12.51
CA ASN A 129 17.31 0.13 -11.87
C ASN A 129 18.00 -0.62 -10.73
N VAL A 130 17.20 -1.07 -9.76
CA VAL A 130 17.62 -2.02 -8.73
C VAL A 130 16.53 -3.06 -8.51
N ARG A 131 16.91 -4.33 -8.48
CA ARG A 131 16.04 -5.45 -8.09
C ARG A 131 16.58 -6.11 -6.84
N LEU A 132 15.70 -6.67 -6.02
CA LEU A 132 16.08 -7.45 -4.85
C LEU A 132 15.64 -8.90 -5.07
N THR A 133 16.53 -9.83 -4.75
CA THR A 133 16.27 -11.28 -4.82
C THR A 133 16.58 -11.93 -3.48
N THR A 134 15.95 -13.07 -3.21
CA THR A 134 16.11 -13.79 -1.95
C THR A 134 16.50 -15.23 -2.21
N ALA A 135 17.40 -15.76 -1.37
CA ALA A 135 17.75 -17.17 -1.32
C ALA A 135 17.82 -17.62 0.14
N VAL A 136 17.28 -18.80 0.45
CA VAL A 136 17.25 -19.35 1.81
C VAL A 136 18.18 -20.56 1.87
N SER A 137 19.05 -20.59 2.88
CA SER A 137 19.93 -21.73 3.16
C SER A 137 19.98 -21.97 4.67
N GLY A 138 19.33 -23.05 5.12
CA GLY A 138 19.16 -23.32 6.55
C GLY A 138 18.44 -22.18 7.27
N SER A 139 19.06 -21.63 8.31
CA SER A 139 18.53 -20.49 9.08
C SER A 139 19.02 -19.12 8.58
N GLN A 140 19.68 -19.07 7.42
CA GLN A 140 20.19 -17.85 6.81
C GLN A 140 19.38 -17.50 5.57
N VAL A 141 19.18 -16.19 5.37
CA VAL A 141 18.55 -15.64 4.18
C VAL A 141 19.52 -14.66 3.54
N SER A 142 19.89 -14.93 2.30
CA SER A 142 20.69 -14.02 1.48
C SER A 142 19.76 -13.13 0.67
N LEU A 143 19.90 -11.83 0.87
CA LEU A 143 19.20 -10.77 0.15
C LEU A 143 20.19 -10.10 -0.78
N THR A 144 20.03 -10.29 -2.09
CA THR A 144 20.95 -9.76 -3.11
C THR A 144 20.27 -8.66 -3.89
N ALA A 145 20.73 -7.43 -3.70
CA ALA A 145 20.40 -6.31 -4.55
C ALA A 145 21.23 -6.40 -5.84
N ILE A 146 20.58 -6.20 -6.99
CA ILE A 146 21.19 -6.23 -8.32
C ILE A 146 20.93 -4.89 -8.98
N GLY A 147 21.97 -4.09 -9.13
CA GLY A 147 21.94 -2.73 -9.67
C GLY A 147 22.41 -2.66 -11.11
N SER A 148 21.74 -1.84 -11.93
CA SER A 148 22.17 -1.56 -13.30
C SER A 148 21.94 -0.09 -13.65
N PRO A 149 22.87 0.58 -14.34
CA PRO A 149 24.24 0.16 -14.66
C PRO A 149 25.12 -0.06 -13.42
N ILE A 150 26.17 -0.88 -13.56
CA ILE A 150 27.08 -1.23 -12.45
C ILE A 150 27.85 0.02 -11.99
N ARG A 151 27.82 0.30 -10.69
CA ARG A 151 28.63 1.34 -10.03
C ARG A 151 29.28 0.75 -8.80
N ILE A 152 30.51 0.27 -8.98
CA ILE A 152 31.30 -0.36 -7.91
C ILE A 152 31.39 0.59 -6.72
N GLY A 153 31.10 0.07 -5.53
CA GLY A 153 31.13 0.84 -4.28
C GLY A 153 29.89 1.69 -4.01
N ARG A 154 28.90 1.75 -4.93
CA ARG A 154 27.64 2.45 -4.67
C ARG A 154 26.89 1.74 -3.54
N GLN A 155 26.46 2.51 -2.55
CA GLN A 155 25.81 1.98 -1.37
C GLN A 155 24.36 1.57 -1.64
N VAL A 156 23.95 0.49 -1.00
CA VAL A 156 22.56 0.06 -0.92
C VAL A 156 22.22 -0.20 0.55
N THR A 157 21.06 0.28 0.96
CA THR A 157 20.50 0.01 2.30
C THR A 157 19.35 -0.96 2.15
N LEU A 158 19.44 -2.11 2.81
CA LEU A 158 18.28 -2.96 2.98
C LEU A 158 17.36 -2.35 4.03
N GLN A 159 16.07 -2.37 3.73
CA GLN A 159 15.03 -2.00 4.67
C GLN A 159 14.10 -3.19 4.86
N TYR A 160 13.60 -3.35 6.08
CA TYR A 160 12.55 -4.31 6.39
C TYR A 160 11.29 -3.59 6.85
N ARG A 161 10.16 -4.25 6.67
CA ARG A 161 8.85 -3.70 7.02
C ARG A 161 8.53 -3.93 8.50
N LYS A 162 8.26 -2.85 9.22
CA LYS A 162 7.74 -2.87 10.59
C LYS A 162 6.45 -2.06 10.64
N GLY A 163 5.31 -2.76 10.52
CA GLY A 163 4.01 -2.14 10.30
C GLY A 163 4.00 -1.34 8.98
N SER A 164 3.63 -0.07 9.04
CA SER A 164 3.65 0.84 7.88
C SER A 164 5.02 1.49 7.60
N THR A 165 6.03 1.25 8.46
CA THR A 165 7.33 1.90 8.34
C THR A 165 8.39 0.97 7.76
N TRP A 166 9.22 1.52 6.89
CA TRP A 166 10.44 0.86 6.44
C TRP A 166 11.59 1.25 7.35
N VAL A 167 12.16 0.26 8.02
CA VAL A 167 13.27 0.44 8.95
C VAL A 167 14.54 -0.02 8.27
N ASN A 168 15.60 0.79 8.36
CA ASN A 168 16.92 0.39 7.86
C ASN A 168 17.40 -0.85 8.61
N ALA A 169 17.76 -1.89 7.88
CA ALA A 169 18.47 -3.06 8.38
C ALA A 169 19.97 -2.83 8.19
N GLU A 170 20.58 -3.60 7.29
CA GLU A 170 22.00 -3.52 6.98
C GLU A 170 22.25 -2.76 5.67
N THR A 171 23.49 -2.31 5.51
CA THR A 171 23.95 -1.65 4.30
C THR A 171 25.04 -2.47 3.64
N GLY A 172 25.05 -2.49 2.31
CA GLY A 172 26.10 -3.09 1.50
C GLY A 172 26.57 -2.13 0.39
N THR A 173 27.53 -2.59 -0.39
CA THR A 173 28.05 -1.86 -1.55
C THR A 173 28.07 -2.78 -2.76
N PHE A 174 27.74 -2.25 -3.94
CA PHE A 174 27.80 -3.03 -5.17
C PHE A 174 29.25 -3.42 -5.53
N ASP A 175 29.44 -4.68 -5.91
CA ASP A 175 30.68 -5.21 -6.45
C ASP A 175 30.83 -4.93 -7.96
N ASP A 176 31.83 -5.55 -8.59
CA ASP A 176 32.10 -5.46 -10.03
C ASP A 176 31.07 -6.17 -10.91
N GLN A 177 30.17 -6.98 -10.33
CA GLN A 177 29.02 -7.58 -10.99
C GLN A 177 27.74 -6.76 -10.79
N GLY A 178 27.79 -5.69 -10.01
CA GLY A 178 26.59 -4.92 -9.65
C GLY A 178 25.71 -5.63 -8.63
N HIS A 179 26.29 -6.52 -7.82
CA HIS A 179 25.62 -7.23 -6.75
C HIS A 179 26.03 -6.67 -5.39
N ALA A 180 25.05 -6.59 -4.49
CA ALA A 180 25.28 -6.31 -3.09
C ALA A 180 24.45 -7.30 -2.28
N THR A 181 25.13 -8.30 -1.71
CA THR A 181 24.50 -9.36 -0.94
C THR A 181 24.67 -9.09 0.54
N VAL A 182 23.56 -9.14 1.26
CA VAL A 182 23.53 -9.15 2.72
C VAL A 182 22.94 -10.47 3.17
N THR A 183 23.56 -11.08 4.18
CA THR A 183 23.04 -12.31 4.78
C THR A 183 22.48 -11.99 6.15
N ILE A 184 21.18 -12.23 6.32
CA ILE A 184 20.49 -12.08 7.59
C ILE A 184 20.18 -13.45 8.20
N LYS A 185 19.99 -13.48 9.52
CA LYS A 185 19.28 -14.61 10.13
C LYS A 185 17.82 -14.58 9.70
N GLN A 186 17.25 -15.75 9.46
CA GLN A 186 15.82 -15.85 9.18
C GLN A 186 15.04 -15.19 10.33
N PRO A 187 14.11 -14.27 10.02
CA PRO A 187 13.42 -13.50 11.04
C PRO A 187 12.50 -14.40 11.87
N LYS A 188 12.13 -13.97 13.08
CA LYS A 188 11.16 -14.72 13.89
C LYS A 188 9.76 -14.66 13.27
N ALA A 189 9.30 -13.47 12.91
CA ALA A 189 8.04 -13.24 12.18
C ALA A 189 8.29 -13.06 10.68
N SER A 190 7.32 -13.42 9.84
CA SER A 190 7.38 -13.13 8.40
C SER A 190 7.32 -11.61 8.15
N THR A 191 8.14 -11.10 7.23
CA THR A 191 8.23 -9.65 6.93
C THR A 191 8.79 -9.41 5.52
N ASP A 192 8.51 -8.22 4.97
CA ASP A 192 9.01 -7.79 3.66
C ASP A 192 10.34 -7.05 3.77
N TYR A 193 11.18 -7.22 2.76
CA TYR A 193 12.44 -6.48 2.58
C TYR A 193 12.44 -5.72 1.26
N ARG A 194 13.12 -4.58 1.21
CA ARG A 194 13.43 -3.85 -0.04
C ARG A 194 14.84 -3.28 0.00
N ALA A 195 15.39 -2.97 -1.17
CA ALA A 195 16.68 -2.33 -1.32
C ALA A 195 16.51 -0.85 -1.68
N VAL A 196 17.25 0.02 -1.01
CA VAL A 196 17.35 1.46 -1.33
C VAL A 196 18.76 1.74 -1.82
N MET A 197 18.92 1.87 -3.12
CA MET A 197 20.17 2.25 -3.76
C MET A 197 20.34 3.77 -3.63
N THR A 198 21.41 4.23 -2.97
CA THR A 198 21.64 5.65 -2.71
C THR A 198 21.87 6.44 -3.99
N GLY A 199 21.73 7.77 -3.96
CA GLY A 199 22.14 8.60 -5.10
C GLY A 199 23.63 8.43 -5.45
N TRP A 200 23.99 8.71 -6.71
CA TRP A 200 25.37 8.54 -7.19
C TRP A 200 25.76 9.65 -8.16
N ARG A 201 26.73 10.48 -7.76
CA ARG A 201 27.28 11.59 -8.57
C ARG A 201 26.19 12.45 -9.25
N GLY A 202 25.07 12.71 -8.58
CA GLY A 202 23.95 13.49 -9.12
C GLY A 202 22.76 12.65 -9.61
N ALA A 203 22.95 11.36 -9.92
CA ALA A 203 21.85 10.44 -10.18
C ALA A 203 21.04 10.23 -8.89
N PRO A 204 19.69 10.20 -8.96
CA PRO A 204 18.84 10.05 -7.78
C PRO A 204 18.94 8.65 -7.15
N SER A 205 18.41 8.50 -5.94
CA SER A 205 18.21 7.19 -5.31
C SER A 205 17.12 6.39 -6.02
N VAL A 206 17.23 5.06 -6.01
CA VAL A 206 16.23 4.14 -6.57
C VAL A 206 15.87 3.10 -5.51
N ILE A 207 14.59 2.75 -5.43
CA ILE A 207 14.07 1.77 -4.48
C ILE A 207 13.60 0.54 -5.28
N SER A 208 13.95 -0.66 -4.83
CA SER A 208 13.48 -1.90 -5.46
C SER A 208 12.03 -2.19 -5.11
N GLY A 209 11.40 -3.11 -5.85
CA GLY A 209 10.23 -3.84 -5.34
C GLY A 209 10.55 -4.59 -4.04
N GLY A 210 9.52 -4.88 -3.25
CA GLY A 210 9.62 -5.66 -2.02
C GLY A 210 9.75 -7.17 -2.29
N VAL A 211 10.35 -7.89 -1.35
CA VAL A 211 10.40 -9.35 -1.31
C VAL A 211 10.02 -9.85 0.08
N SER A 212 9.10 -10.79 0.17
CA SER A 212 8.67 -11.36 1.45
C SER A 212 9.62 -12.46 1.92
N VAL A 213 10.03 -12.39 3.19
CA VAL A 213 10.86 -13.40 3.85
C VAL A 213 10.05 -14.07 4.96
N LYS A 214 9.93 -15.40 4.89
CA LYS A 214 9.18 -16.20 5.87
C LYS A 214 9.92 -16.29 7.20
N GLY A 215 9.19 -16.11 8.30
CA GLY A 215 9.71 -16.25 9.67
C GLY A 215 9.91 -17.70 10.13
N THR A 216 10.58 -17.89 11.27
CA THR A 216 10.86 -19.20 11.89
C THR A 216 10.13 -19.46 13.21
N ASP A 217 9.47 -18.48 13.80
CA ASP A 217 8.78 -18.63 15.09
C ASP A 217 7.30 -19.04 14.86
N PRO A 218 6.91 -20.28 15.20
CA PRO A 218 5.51 -20.72 15.08
C PRO A 218 4.55 -19.92 15.96
N GLY A 219 5.06 -19.19 16.97
CA GLY A 219 4.31 -18.31 17.86
C GLY A 219 4.22 -16.85 17.38
N ALA A 220 5.18 -16.38 16.56
CA ALA A 220 5.01 -15.13 15.81
C ALA A 220 3.90 -15.22 14.75
N ASP A 221 3.49 -16.46 14.51
CA ASP A 221 2.50 -16.96 13.59
C ASP A 221 1.18 -17.35 14.30
N ARG A 222 1.15 -17.43 15.64
CA ARG A 222 -0.04 -17.80 16.44
C ARG A 222 -0.49 -16.66 17.34
N CYS A 223 -1.78 -16.35 17.26
CA CYS A 223 -2.37 -15.34 18.12
C CYS A 223 -2.51 -15.85 19.56
N PRO A 224 -2.21 -15.02 20.58
CA PRO A 224 -2.33 -15.39 22.00
C PRO A 224 -3.78 -15.68 22.41
N PHE A 225 -4.75 -15.19 21.65
CA PHE A 225 -6.17 -15.48 21.80
C PHE A 225 -6.91 -15.13 20.51
N ASN A 226 -8.10 -15.71 20.35
CA ASN A 226 -9.00 -15.43 19.24
C ASN A 226 -10.14 -14.52 19.72
N ILE A 227 -10.61 -13.64 18.85
CA ILE A 227 -11.84 -12.87 19.05
C ILE A 227 -12.77 -13.12 17.88
N LEU A 228 -14.08 -13.01 18.13
CA LEU A 228 -15.10 -13.16 17.12
C LEU A 228 -16.04 -11.95 17.15
N THR A 229 -16.36 -11.43 15.98
CA THR A 229 -17.39 -10.40 15.78
C THR A 229 -18.46 -10.96 14.84
N ILE A 230 -19.74 -10.84 15.21
CA ILE A 230 -20.87 -11.26 14.37
C ILE A 230 -21.75 -10.03 14.15
N VAL A 231 -21.88 -9.61 12.90
CA VAL A 231 -22.54 -8.37 12.49
C VAL A 231 -23.41 -8.58 11.25
N ALA A 232 -24.33 -7.65 11.02
CA ALA A 232 -25.14 -7.61 9.83
C ALA A 232 -24.29 -7.29 8.59
N HIS A 233 -23.58 -6.16 8.64
CA HIS A 233 -22.98 -5.49 7.48
C HIS A 233 -21.47 -5.27 7.62
N GLN A 234 -20.84 -5.00 6.48
CA GLN A 234 -19.39 -4.99 6.29
C GLN A 234 -18.66 -3.86 7.06
N ASP A 235 -19.37 -2.80 7.42
CA ASP A 235 -18.86 -1.62 8.12
C ASP A 235 -19.17 -1.58 9.63
N ASP A 236 -20.09 -2.43 10.10
CA ASP A 236 -20.65 -2.36 11.45
C ASP A 236 -19.62 -2.46 12.57
N ASP A 237 -18.66 -3.38 12.44
CA ASP A 237 -17.62 -3.57 13.44
C ASP A 237 -16.61 -2.41 13.45
N ILE A 238 -16.35 -1.83 12.27
CA ILE A 238 -15.53 -0.63 12.09
C ILE A 238 -16.19 0.57 12.76
N ILE A 239 -17.49 0.80 12.52
CA ILE A 239 -18.22 1.98 13.00
C ILE A 239 -18.63 1.85 14.47
N PHE A 240 -19.16 0.71 14.93
CA PHE A 240 -19.79 0.61 16.26
C PHE A 240 -18.91 -0.10 17.30
N MET A 241 -17.97 -0.94 16.86
CA MET A 241 -17.17 -1.80 17.76
C MET A 241 -15.70 -1.34 17.93
N ASN A 242 -15.27 -0.29 17.23
CA ASN A 242 -14.03 0.43 17.55
C ASN A 242 -14.22 1.57 18.58
N PRO A 243 -13.28 1.76 19.52
CA PRO A 243 -11.88 1.28 19.51
C PRO A 243 -11.61 -0.10 20.15
N ASP A 244 -12.60 -0.76 20.75
CA ASP A 244 -12.38 -2.07 21.39
C ASP A 244 -11.80 -3.15 20.46
N LEU A 245 -12.26 -3.19 19.20
CA LEU A 245 -11.71 -4.08 18.17
C LEU A 245 -10.22 -3.77 17.92
N GLN A 246 -9.88 -2.51 17.66
CA GLN A 246 -8.49 -2.06 17.51
C GLN A 246 -7.63 -2.40 18.74
N ASN A 247 -8.17 -2.31 19.96
CA ASN A 247 -7.45 -2.63 21.19
C ASN A 247 -7.07 -4.12 21.27
N ASP A 248 -7.99 -5.03 20.91
CA ASP A 248 -7.67 -6.47 20.86
C ASP A 248 -6.66 -6.80 19.75
N LEU A 249 -6.78 -6.16 18.57
CA LEU A 249 -5.79 -6.28 17.50
C LEU A 249 -4.41 -5.79 17.96
N ASN A 250 -4.33 -4.67 18.69
CA ASN A 250 -3.07 -4.20 19.27
C ASN A 250 -2.50 -5.18 20.32
N ALA A 251 -3.36 -5.88 21.03
CA ALA A 251 -2.99 -6.92 22.00
C ALA A 251 -2.63 -8.28 21.35
N GLY A 252 -2.61 -8.36 20.02
CA GLY A 252 -2.15 -9.53 19.27
C GLY A 252 -3.24 -10.50 18.82
N ALA A 253 -4.53 -10.20 19.01
CA ALA A 253 -5.62 -11.11 18.67
C ALA A 253 -5.58 -11.60 17.22
N CYS A 254 -6.04 -12.84 17.01
CA CYS A 254 -6.57 -13.30 15.72
C CYS A 254 -8.04 -12.92 15.71
N ALA A 255 -8.46 -12.20 14.68
CA ALA A 255 -9.82 -11.73 14.57
C ALA A 255 -10.58 -12.50 13.49
N THR A 256 -11.74 -13.00 13.87
CA THR A 256 -12.73 -13.51 12.93
C THR A 256 -13.94 -12.58 12.93
N THR A 257 -14.37 -12.14 11.76
CA THR A 257 -15.63 -11.40 11.61
C THR A 257 -16.56 -12.15 10.69
N VAL A 258 -17.83 -12.24 11.09
CA VAL A 258 -18.90 -12.89 10.34
C VAL A 258 -19.91 -11.82 9.95
N PHE A 259 -20.01 -11.56 8.63
CA PHE A 259 -21.02 -10.70 8.03
C PHE A 259 -22.19 -11.56 7.57
N LEU A 260 -23.36 -11.35 8.17
CA LEU A 260 -24.53 -12.17 7.85
C LEU A 260 -25.15 -11.78 6.51
N THR A 261 -25.21 -10.49 6.18
CA THR A 261 -25.76 -10.02 4.91
C THR A 261 -24.65 -9.57 3.96
N ALA A 262 -25.01 -9.35 2.70
CA ALA A 262 -24.12 -8.76 1.70
C ALA A 262 -24.07 -7.22 1.81
N GLY A 263 -24.92 -6.61 2.66
CA GLY A 263 -25.09 -5.16 2.70
C GLY A 263 -25.40 -4.57 1.33
N ASP A 264 -26.11 -5.33 0.48
CA ASP A 264 -26.28 -4.99 -0.93
C ASP A 264 -27.20 -3.78 -1.11
N SER A 265 -28.09 -3.51 -0.15
CA SER A 265 -29.12 -2.46 -0.23
C SER A 265 -29.89 -2.47 -1.57
N GLY A 266 -29.95 -3.61 -2.25
CA GLY A 266 -30.52 -3.77 -3.59
C GLY A 266 -29.67 -3.26 -4.77
N ASN A 267 -28.44 -2.78 -4.56
CA ASN A 267 -27.57 -2.10 -5.54
C ASN A 267 -26.76 -3.03 -6.48
N GLY A 268 -27.22 -4.27 -6.68
CA GLY A 268 -26.62 -5.22 -7.64
C GLY A 268 -25.30 -5.84 -7.19
N THR A 269 -24.75 -6.73 -8.03
CA THR A 269 -23.64 -7.61 -7.65
C THR A 269 -22.34 -6.88 -7.32
N GLN A 270 -21.93 -5.97 -8.20
CA GLN A 270 -20.66 -5.24 -8.05
C GLN A 270 -20.60 -4.51 -6.70
N TYR A 271 -21.70 -3.90 -6.27
CA TYR A 271 -21.73 -3.10 -5.06
C TYR A 271 -21.40 -3.92 -3.81
N TRP A 272 -22.04 -5.08 -3.64
CA TRP A 272 -21.75 -5.90 -2.46
C TRP A 272 -20.40 -6.61 -2.56
N GLU A 273 -19.91 -6.93 -3.77
CA GLU A 273 -18.56 -7.47 -3.96
C GLU A 273 -17.49 -6.44 -3.58
N ASP A 274 -17.69 -5.16 -3.92
CA ASP A 274 -16.80 -4.07 -3.48
C ASP A 274 -16.84 -3.89 -1.96
N ARG A 275 -18.04 -3.96 -1.35
CA ARG A 275 -18.20 -3.94 0.11
C ARG A 275 -17.52 -5.12 0.82
N GLU A 276 -17.24 -6.24 0.16
CA GLU A 276 -16.42 -7.32 0.73
C GLU A 276 -14.92 -6.98 0.75
N ILE A 277 -14.46 -6.09 -0.12
CA ILE A 277 -13.06 -5.61 -0.14
C ILE A 277 -12.86 -4.53 0.93
N GLY A 278 -13.84 -3.67 1.19
CA GLY A 278 -13.73 -2.59 2.19
C GLY A 278 -13.17 -3.06 3.55
N PRO A 279 -13.70 -4.13 4.18
CA PRO A 279 -13.19 -4.65 5.43
C PRO A 279 -11.77 -5.19 5.33
N GLU A 280 -11.37 -5.77 4.19
CA GLU A 280 -9.99 -6.20 3.97
C GLU A 280 -9.02 -5.00 4.10
N MET A 281 -9.39 -3.87 3.50
CA MET A 281 -8.63 -2.62 3.56
C MET A 281 -8.61 -2.03 4.98
N ALA A 282 -9.76 -1.97 5.65
CA ALA A 282 -9.85 -1.46 7.01
C ALA A 282 -9.03 -2.29 8.00
N TYR A 283 -9.13 -3.62 7.92
CA TYR A 283 -8.35 -4.50 8.78
C TYR A 283 -6.85 -4.45 8.47
N ALA A 284 -6.46 -4.29 7.20
CA ALA A 284 -5.07 -4.04 6.84
C ALA A 284 -4.57 -2.73 7.47
N THR A 285 -5.36 -1.66 7.42
CA THR A 285 -5.04 -0.38 8.10
C THR A 285 -4.94 -0.55 9.62
N MET A 286 -5.91 -1.20 10.27
CA MET A 286 -5.92 -1.44 11.73
C MET A 286 -4.74 -2.29 12.20
N THR A 287 -4.19 -3.15 11.34
CA THR A 287 -3.06 -4.03 11.65
C THR A 287 -1.74 -3.58 11.03
N ALA A 288 -1.74 -2.43 10.34
CA ALA A 288 -0.63 -1.88 9.58
C ALA A 288 -0.02 -2.86 8.55
N MET A 289 -0.85 -3.72 7.96
CA MET A 289 -0.53 -4.54 6.81
C MET A 289 -0.59 -3.70 5.52
N ASP A 290 -0.01 -4.19 4.43
CA ASP A 290 -0.30 -3.62 3.12
C ASP A 290 -1.75 -3.89 2.76
N PRO A 291 -2.57 -2.88 2.43
CA PRO A 291 -3.93 -3.11 2.00
C PRO A 291 -4.01 -3.55 0.51
N GLY A 292 -3.04 -4.33 0.03
CA GLY A 292 -2.93 -4.76 -1.37
C GLY A 292 -3.71 -6.04 -1.73
N PRO A 293 -3.64 -6.52 -2.99
CA PRO A 293 -4.41 -7.66 -3.52
C PRO A 293 -3.97 -9.04 -2.99
N GLU A 294 -3.29 -9.09 -1.84
CA GLU A 294 -2.64 -10.28 -1.30
C GLU A 294 -3.57 -11.12 -0.41
N TRP A 295 -4.84 -10.71 -0.23
CA TRP A 295 -5.83 -11.46 0.54
C TRP A 295 -6.16 -12.80 -0.13
N ASN A 296 -6.11 -13.87 0.66
CA ASN A 296 -6.48 -15.20 0.20
C ASN A 296 -7.99 -15.37 0.31
N ARG A 297 -8.67 -15.22 -0.83
CA ARG A 297 -10.11 -15.37 -0.96
C ARG A 297 -10.47 -16.78 -1.42
N GLY A 298 -11.54 -17.34 -0.88
CA GLY A 298 -11.99 -18.68 -1.24
C GLY A 298 -13.34 -19.03 -0.65
N SER A 299 -13.49 -20.30 -0.27
CA SER A 299 -14.70 -20.77 0.42
C SER A 299 -14.36 -21.59 1.67
N ALA A 300 -15.28 -21.58 2.62
CA ALA A 300 -15.26 -22.45 3.79
C ALA A 300 -16.64 -23.08 3.99
N THR A 301 -16.70 -24.26 4.59
CA THR A 301 -17.96 -24.96 4.83
C THR A 301 -18.20 -25.16 6.32
N PHE A 302 -19.35 -24.73 6.80
CA PHE A 302 -19.79 -24.86 8.19
C PHE A 302 -21.22 -25.39 8.23
N ALA A 303 -21.46 -26.41 9.06
CA ALA A 303 -22.76 -27.10 9.16
C ALA A 303 -23.39 -27.44 7.80
N GLY A 304 -22.57 -27.84 6.81
CA GLY A 304 -23.02 -28.19 5.46
C GLY A 304 -23.26 -27.03 4.49
N HIS A 305 -23.03 -25.77 4.91
CA HIS A 305 -23.24 -24.58 4.08
C HIS A 305 -21.91 -23.97 3.68
N ARG A 306 -21.77 -23.55 2.42
CA ARG A 306 -20.56 -22.94 1.86
C ARG A 306 -20.66 -21.42 1.96
N LEU A 307 -19.61 -20.80 2.49
CA LEU A 307 -19.50 -19.36 2.70
C LEU A 307 -18.29 -18.81 1.94
N HIS A 308 -18.34 -17.54 1.57
CA HIS A 308 -17.15 -16.82 1.13
C HIS A 308 -16.25 -16.54 2.32
N VAL A 309 -14.94 -16.61 2.10
CA VAL A 309 -13.94 -16.29 3.12
C VAL A 309 -12.78 -15.52 2.52
N SER A 310 -12.39 -14.44 3.19
CA SER A 310 -11.15 -13.69 2.93
C SER A 310 -10.21 -13.83 4.13
N ARG A 311 -8.96 -14.22 3.88
CA ARG A 311 -7.92 -14.33 4.91
C ARG A 311 -6.78 -13.37 4.60
N SER A 312 -6.33 -12.65 5.63
CA SER A 312 -5.20 -11.73 5.49
C SER A 312 -3.94 -12.50 5.05
N PRO A 313 -2.98 -11.83 4.41
CA PRO A 313 -1.69 -12.43 4.05
C PRO A 313 -0.99 -13.14 5.21
N GLY A 314 -0.05 -14.02 4.88
CA GLY A 314 0.68 -14.84 5.85
C GLY A 314 -0.17 -15.96 6.43
N GLN A 315 -0.34 -16.01 7.75
CA GLN A 315 -1.08 -17.08 8.45
C GLN A 315 -2.59 -16.83 8.58
N GLY A 316 -3.13 -15.77 7.99
CA GLY A 316 -4.57 -15.48 8.09
C GLY A 316 -4.99 -14.97 9.47
N ARG A 317 -4.19 -14.08 10.06
CA ARG A 317 -4.48 -13.43 11.36
C ARG A 317 -5.88 -12.81 11.40
N ILE A 318 -6.32 -12.26 10.27
CA ILE A 318 -7.69 -11.80 10.07
C ILE A 318 -8.40 -12.78 9.14
N THR A 319 -9.59 -13.22 9.56
CA THR A 319 -10.49 -14.05 8.75
C THR A 319 -11.85 -13.39 8.69
N LEU A 320 -12.33 -13.11 7.48
CA LEU A 320 -13.61 -12.48 7.22
C LEU A 320 -14.51 -13.51 6.53
N TYR A 321 -15.64 -13.84 7.13
CA TYR A 321 -16.65 -14.72 6.56
C TYR A 321 -17.85 -13.90 6.09
N SER A 322 -18.21 -14.05 4.82
CA SER A 322 -19.40 -13.43 4.24
C SER A 322 -20.42 -14.50 3.88
N LEU A 323 -21.58 -14.46 4.54
CA LEU A 323 -22.72 -15.34 4.20
C LEU A 323 -23.47 -14.83 2.97
N ARG A 324 -23.31 -13.54 2.63
CA ARG A 324 -23.90 -12.89 1.46
C ARG A 324 -25.44 -12.98 1.42
N LEU A 325 -26.11 -12.98 2.57
CA LEU A 325 -27.58 -12.98 2.60
C LEU A 325 -28.14 -11.62 2.18
N PRO A 326 -29.35 -11.55 1.60
CA PRO A 326 -30.01 -10.30 1.27
C PRO A 326 -30.08 -9.32 2.45
N ASP A 327 -29.73 -8.06 2.17
CA ASP A 327 -30.01 -6.94 3.04
C ASP A 327 -31.53 -6.76 3.24
N GLY A 328 -31.93 -6.54 4.49
CA GLY A 328 -33.30 -6.42 4.92
C GLY A 328 -33.92 -5.05 4.73
N ASP A 329 -33.21 -4.06 4.18
CA ASP A 329 -33.53 -2.64 4.27
C ASP A 329 -33.64 -2.16 5.73
N LEU A 330 -33.77 -0.85 5.94
CA LEU A 330 -33.78 -0.23 7.28
C LEU A 330 -34.80 -0.87 8.23
N ASP A 331 -35.96 -1.28 7.71
CA ASP A 331 -37.11 -1.77 8.48
C ASP A 331 -37.32 -3.30 8.42
N GLY A 332 -36.47 -4.03 7.69
CA GLY A 332 -36.56 -5.48 7.58
C GLY A 332 -37.55 -5.97 6.52
N THR A 333 -38.10 -5.09 5.70
CA THR A 333 -38.98 -5.45 4.57
C THR A 333 -38.22 -6.11 3.42
N GLY A 334 -36.92 -5.88 3.29
CA GLY A 334 -36.09 -6.37 2.20
C GLY A 334 -36.36 -5.64 0.89
N THR A 335 -35.39 -5.69 -0.02
CA THR A 335 -35.44 -4.94 -1.28
C THR A 335 -36.21 -5.68 -2.38
N GLU A 336 -36.74 -4.94 -3.37
CA GLU A 336 -37.45 -5.53 -4.52
C GLU A 336 -36.54 -6.49 -5.31
N THR A 337 -35.28 -6.12 -5.51
CA THR A 337 -34.28 -6.88 -6.28
C THR A 337 -33.93 -8.22 -5.64
N THR A 338 -34.13 -8.37 -4.33
CA THR A 338 -33.91 -9.63 -3.59
C THR A 338 -35.22 -10.38 -3.31
N GLY A 339 -36.35 -9.91 -3.88
CA GLY A 339 -37.67 -10.51 -3.66
C GLY A 339 -38.20 -10.30 -2.24
N HIS A 340 -37.85 -9.18 -1.62
CA HIS A 340 -38.25 -8.79 -0.26
C HIS A 340 -37.89 -9.86 0.79
N ARG A 341 -36.73 -10.51 0.64
CA ARG A 341 -36.18 -11.45 1.62
C ARG A 341 -35.38 -10.67 2.65
N SER A 342 -35.41 -11.10 3.91
CA SER A 342 -34.63 -10.48 4.98
C SER A 342 -34.39 -11.45 6.12
N LEU A 343 -33.35 -11.20 6.93
CA LEU A 343 -33.08 -11.96 8.14
C LEU A 343 -34.27 -11.90 9.11
N SER A 344 -34.87 -10.71 9.29
CA SER A 344 -36.04 -10.55 10.15
C SER A 344 -37.21 -11.44 9.73
N LYS A 345 -37.53 -11.51 8.42
CA LYS A 345 -38.59 -12.40 7.93
C LYS A 345 -38.27 -13.88 8.13
N LEU A 346 -37.01 -14.29 8.00
CA LEU A 346 -36.58 -15.66 8.26
C LEU A 346 -36.78 -16.01 9.74
N LEU A 347 -36.30 -15.15 10.63
CA LEU A 347 -36.39 -15.37 12.08
C LEU A 347 -37.83 -15.40 12.55
N ASP A 348 -38.70 -14.55 12.01
CA ASP A 348 -40.13 -14.50 12.35
C ASP A 348 -40.96 -15.63 11.70
N GLY A 349 -40.33 -16.50 10.89
CA GLY A 349 -41.02 -17.58 10.17
C GLY A 349 -41.89 -17.12 9.00
N ARG A 350 -41.80 -15.84 8.61
CA ARG A 350 -42.52 -15.26 7.46
C ARG A 350 -41.98 -15.78 6.13
N ILE A 351 -40.74 -16.22 6.10
CA ILE A 351 -40.15 -16.99 5.00
C ILE A 351 -39.51 -18.26 5.58
N ARG A 352 -39.59 -19.37 4.82
CA ARG A 352 -39.01 -20.66 5.25
C ARG A 352 -37.49 -20.70 5.08
N THR A 353 -37.00 -20.10 4.00
CA THR A 353 -35.59 -20.08 3.65
C THR A 353 -35.16 -18.71 3.11
N ILE A 354 -33.86 -18.44 3.22
CA ILE A 354 -33.14 -17.32 2.63
C ILE A 354 -31.89 -17.88 1.94
N SER A 355 -31.52 -17.33 0.79
CA SER A 355 -30.36 -17.80 0.01
C SER A 355 -29.34 -16.69 -0.16
N SER A 356 -28.07 -17.07 -0.19
CA SER A 356 -26.97 -16.15 -0.52
C SER A 356 -27.16 -15.59 -1.93
N LEU A 357 -26.78 -14.33 -2.15
CA LEU A 357 -26.97 -13.63 -3.42
C LEU A 357 -26.24 -14.29 -4.60
N ASP A 358 -25.14 -14.99 -4.33
CA ASP A 358 -24.35 -15.76 -5.30
C ASP A 358 -24.85 -17.21 -5.48
N GLY A 359 -25.94 -17.59 -4.81
CA GLY A 359 -26.51 -18.93 -4.83
C GLY A 359 -25.66 -20.00 -4.13
N SER A 360 -24.62 -19.61 -3.37
CA SER A 360 -23.69 -20.55 -2.75
C SER A 360 -24.29 -21.40 -1.63
N SER A 361 -25.34 -20.92 -0.96
CA SER A 361 -26.04 -21.62 0.11
C SER A 361 -27.47 -21.10 0.30
N SER A 362 -28.33 -21.95 0.89
CA SER A 362 -29.67 -21.59 1.32
C SER A 362 -29.89 -22.08 2.75
N TYR A 363 -30.48 -21.24 3.58
CA TYR A 363 -30.62 -21.45 5.01
C TYR A 363 -32.09 -21.37 5.41
N ASN A 364 -32.51 -22.28 6.29
CA ASN A 364 -33.65 -22.01 7.16
C ASN A 364 -33.13 -21.39 8.48
N ARG A 365 -34.03 -21.01 9.40
CA ARG A 365 -33.65 -20.40 10.68
C ARG A 365 -32.64 -21.25 11.47
N ASP A 366 -32.91 -22.54 11.61
CA ASP A 366 -32.09 -23.43 12.44
C ASP A 366 -30.73 -23.70 11.79
N SER A 367 -30.68 -23.87 10.47
CA SER A 367 -29.43 -24.11 9.75
C SER A 367 -28.53 -22.88 9.70
N LEU A 368 -29.11 -21.67 9.66
CA LEU A 368 -28.36 -20.42 9.82
C LEU A 368 -27.71 -20.35 11.22
N ILE A 369 -28.48 -20.59 12.28
CA ILE A 369 -27.98 -20.58 13.66
C ILE A 369 -26.90 -21.65 13.85
N ALA A 370 -27.10 -22.86 13.32
CA ALA A 370 -26.13 -23.94 13.38
C ALA A 370 -24.83 -23.62 12.62
N THR A 371 -24.92 -22.93 11.48
CA THR A 371 -23.76 -22.48 10.71
C THR A 371 -22.95 -21.47 11.52
N VAL A 372 -23.59 -20.45 12.09
CA VAL A 372 -22.91 -19.45 12.92
C VAL A 372 -22.33 -20.09 14.18
N ARG A 373 -23.02 -21.06 14.80
CA ARG A 373 -22.49 -21.83 15.94
C ARG A 373 -21.23 -22.61 15.56
N ALA A 374 -21.22 -23.27 14.41
CA ALA A 374 -20.05 -24.00 13.93
C ALA A 374 -18.85 -23.05 13.69
N ILE A 375 -19.09 -21.80 13.26
CA ILE A 375 -18.03 -20.77 13.17
C ILE A 375 -17.54 -20.38 14.56
N VAL A 376 -18.44 -20.19 15.54
CA VAL A 376 -18.05 -19.90 16.95
C VAL A 376 -17.16 -21.02 17.49
N GLU A 377 -17.55 -22.28 17.31
CA GLU A 377 -16.80 -23.46 17.77
C GLU A 377 -15.43 -23.55 17.10
N ALA A 378 -15.36 -23.35 15.78
CA ALA A 378 -14.10 -23.39 15.04
C ALA A 378 -13.17 -22.22 15.38
N THR A 379 -13.72 -21.04 15.67
CA THR A 379 -12.96 -19.86 16.08
C THR A 379 -12.40 -20.01 17.50
N ASN A 380 -13.12 -20.72 18.38
CA ASN A 380 -12.82 -20.84 19.80
C ASN A 380 -12.46 -19.48 20.45
N PRO A 381 -13.37 -18.48 20.38
CA PRO A 381 -13.05 -17.12 20.77
C PRO A 381 -12.96 -16.96 22.28
N ARG A 382 -12.04 -16.12 22.74
CA ARG A 382 -12.00 -15.62 24.12
C ARG A 382 -13.19 -14.70 24.41
N THR A 383 -13.54 -13.86 23.44
CA THR A 383 -14.58 -12.83 23.54
C THR A 383 -15.37 -12.77 22.24
N VAL A 384 -16.69 -12.58 22.33
CA VAL A 384 -17.58 -12.39 21.18
C VAL A 384 -18.22 -11.01 21.21
N ARG A 385 -18.21 -10.31 20.08
CA ARG A 385 -18.87 -9.02 19.88
C ARG A 385 -20.09 -9.17 18.98
N ILE A 386 -21.17 -8.50 19.33
CA ILE A 386 -22.45 -8.53 18.59
C ILE A 386 -23.08 -7.13 18.56
N GLN A 387 -24.09 -6.94 17.73
CA GLN A 387 -24.93 -5.74 17.72
C GLN A 387 -26.01 -5.77 18.83
N ASP A 388 -26.61 -4.62 19.12
CA ASP A 388 -27.71 -4.48 20.07
C ASP A 388 -29.00 -5.12 19.50
N GLY A 389 -29.50 -6.13 20.20
CA GLY A 389 -30.72 -6.86 19.81
C GLY A 389 -32.01 -6.26 20.34
N ARG A 390 -31.98 -5.15 21.07
CA ARG A 390 -33.18 -4.53 21.65
C ARG A 390 -34.04 -3.88 20.58
N SER A 391 -35.35 -4.05 20.71
CA SER A 391 -36.33 -3.34 19.89
C SER A 391 -36.43 -1.85 20.27
N GLY A 392 -36.92 -1.03 19.33
CA GLY A 392 -37.29 0.37 19.59
C GLY A 392 -36.11 1.32 19.83
N GLN A 393 -34.91 0.98 19.33
CA GLN A 393 -33.68 1.78 19.50
C GLN A 393 -33.37 2.69 18.28
N GLU A 394 -34.31 2.89 17.36
CA GLU A 394 -34.08 3.57 16.07
C GLU A 394 -32.84 3.01 15.33
N ASP A 395 -32.80 1.69 15.16
CA ASP A 395 -31.66 0.97 14.58
C ASP A 395 -32.09 0.13 13.37
N HIS A 396 -31.11 -0.32 12.57
CA HIS A 396 -31.37 -1.13 11.38
C HIS A 396 -31.98 -2.49 11.76
N ALA A 397 -32.98 -2.96 11.01
CA ALA A 397 -33.64 -4.24 11.28
C ALA A 397 -32.68 -5.44 11.26
N ASP A 398 -31.72 -5.43 10.33
CA ASP A 398 -30.68 -6.46 10.28
C ASP A 398 -29.72 -6.43 11.47
N HIS A 399 -29.45 -5.29 12.11
CA HIS A 399 -28.62 -5.26 13.33
C HIS A 399 -29.28 -6.08 14.44
N MET A 400 -30.60 -5.86 14.63
CA MET A 400 -31.40 -6.61 15.60
C MET A 400 -31.54 -8.09 15.21
N ALA A 401 -31.70 -8.39 13.92
CA ALA A 401 -31.76 -9.77 13.44
C ALA A 401 -30.42 -10.51 13.62
N ALA A 402 -29.31 -9.87 13.30
CA ALA A 402 -27.96 -10.41 13.47
C ALA A 402 -27.65 -10.70 14.93
N ALA A 403 -28.01 -9.78 15.84
CA ALA A 403 -27.90 -10.00 17.27
C ALA A 403 -28.69 -11.24 17.73
N ARG A 404 -29.93 -11.44 17.25
CA ARG A 404 -30.75 -12.62 17.59
C ARG A 404 -30.16 -13.93 17.06
N VAL A 405 -29.61 -13.93 15.84
CA VAL A 405 -28.87 -15.08 15.29
C VAL A 405 -27.64 -15.38 16.15
N ALA A 406 -26.83 -14.37 16.44
CA ALA A 406 -25.59 -14.51 17.19
C ALA A 406 -25.85 -15.07 18.59
N VAL A 407 -26.79 -14.49 19.34
CA VAL A 407 -27.10 -14.96 20.71
C VAL A 407 -27.65 -16.40 20.70
N SER A 408 -28.45 -16.78 19.70
CA SER A 408 -28.93 -18.16 19.56
C SER A 408 -27.77 -19.14 19.28
N ALA A 409 -26.83 -18.72 18.42
CA ALA A 409 -25.64 -19.50 18.09
C ALA A 409 -24.70 -19.65 19.30
N LEU A 410 -24.63 -18.63 20.16
CA LEU A 410 -23.79 -18.57 21.36
C LEU A 410 -24.36 -19.33 22.58
N THR A 411 -25.44 -20.09 22.42
CA THR A 411 -25.96 -20.95 23.50
C THR A 411 -24.87 -21.92 23.97
N GLY A 412 -24.48 -21.83 25.24
CA GLY A 412 -23.40 -22.66 25.82
C GLY A 412 -22.00 -22.02 25.77
N PHE A 413 -21.82 -20.89 25.09
CA PHE A 413 -20.59 -20.11 25.14
C PHE A 413 -20.38 -19.53 26.54
N ARG A 414 -19.18 -19.71 27.12
CA ARG A 414 -18.86 -19.31 28.49
C ARG A 414 -18.02 -18.03 28.59
N GLY A 415 -17.49 -17.54 27.47
CA GLY A 415 -16.73 -16.30 27.44
C GLY A 415 -17.62 -15.04 27.45
N PRO A 416 -17.03 -13.84 27.54
CA PRO A 416 -17.78 -12.60 27.49
C PRO A 416 -18.44 -12.38 26.13
N ILE A 417 -19.73 -12.05 26.15
CA ILE A 417 -20.50 -11.58 25.00
C ILE A 417 -20.73 -10.09 25.21
N LEU A 418 -20.27 -9.28 24.25
CA LEU A 418 -20.32 -7.84 24.39
C LEU A 418 -21.13 -7.24 23.24
N ALA A 419 -22.29 -6.67 23.57
CA ALA A 419 -23.17 -6.02 22.61
C ALA A 419 -22.87 -4.51 22.46
N TYR A 420 -23.08 -3.98 21.27
CA TYR A 420 -22.85 -2.57 20.92
C TYR A 420 -24.07 -1.95 20.26
N ARG A 421 -24.38 -0.70 20.62
CA ARG A 421 -25.47 0.08 20.01
C ARG A 421 -25.11 0.50 18.58
N GLY A 422 -26.09 0.48 17.66
CA GLY A 422 -25.97 0.96 16.28
C GLY A 422 -26.40 2.41 16.11
N TYR A 423 -27.25 2.71 15.12
CA TYR A 423 -27.52 4.08 14.64
C TYR A 423 -28.03 5.07 15.70
N GLY A 424 -28.79 4.56 16.68
CA GLY A 424 -29.31 5.36 17.79
C GLY A 424 -28.24 6.03 18.64
N ILE A 425 -26.95 5.67 18.54
CA ILE A 425 -25.89 6.37 19.28
C ILE A 425 -25.72 7.83 18.87
N ARG A 426 -26.27 8.26 17.73
CA ARG A 426 -26.15 9.66 17.24
C ARG A 426 -26.59 10.72 18.26
N VAL A 427 -27.51 10.37 19.17
CA VAL A 427 -28.01 11.28 20.22
C VAL A 427 -27.21 11.23 21.51
N GLU A 428 -26.29 10.28 21.64
CA GLU A 428 -25.43 10.17 22.83
C GLU A 428 -24.31 11.23 22.80
N PRO A 429 -23.67 11.53 23.94
CA PRO A 429 -22.43 12.30 23.95
C PRO A 429 -21.31 11.65 23.12
N ALA A 430 -20.36 12.44 22.60
CA ALA A 430 -19.15 11.86 22.00
C ALA A 430 -18.25 11.29 23.11
N ASN A 431 -17.75 10.06 22.93
CA ASN A 431 -16.88 9.39 23.90
C ASN A 431 -15.64 8.72 23.28
N VAL A 432 -15.43 8.85 21.96
CA VAL A 432 -14.21 8.41 21.27
C VAL A 432 -13.48 9.64 20.72
N ALA A 433 -12.27 9.89 21.22
CA ALA A 433 -11.48 11.07 20.88
C ALA A 433 -9.99 10.75 20.71
N GLY A 434 -9.21 11.76 20.28
CA GLY A 434 -7.76 11.67 20.17
C GLY A 434 -7.29 10.55 19.24
N LYS A 435 -6.27 9.79 19.69
CA LYS A 435 -5.68 8.70 18.90
C LYS A 435 -6.69 7.61 18.52
N ALA A 436 -7.62 7.27 19.41
CA ALA A 436 -8.64 6.26 19.14
C ALA A 436 -9.57 6.69 18.00
N LEU A 437 -10.00 7.97 18.00
CA LEU A 437 -10.81 8.53 16.93
C LEU A 437 -10.06 8.59 15.59
N ILE A 438 -8.76 8.96 15.61
CA ILE A 438 -7.92 8.97 14.41
C ILE A 438 -7.84 7.57 13.80
N LEU A 439 -7.47 6.56 14.59
CA LEU A 439 -7.36 5.18 14.10
C LEU A 439 -8.69 4.64 13.56
N LYS A 440 -9.79 4.91 14.26
CA LYS A 440 -11.13 4.51 13.84
C LYS A 440 -11.54 5.17 12.51
N ARG A 441 -11.28 6.47 12.37
CA ARG A 441 -11.53 7.20 11.13
C ARG A 441 -10.67 6.66 9.99
N ASP A 442 -9.37 6.45 10.22
CA ASP A 442 -8.46 6.01 9.17
C ASP A 442 -8.84 4.60 8.66
N ALA A 443 -9.26 3.69 9.56
CA ALA A 443 -9.82 2.39 9.16
C ALA A 443 -11.11 2.53 8.33
N LEU A 444 -12.03 3.42 8.73
CA LEU A 444 -13.27 3.66 7.99
C LEU A 444 -13.00 4.28 6.61
N VAL A 445 -12.03 5.19 6.48
CA VAL A 445 -11.65 5.78 5.19
C VAL A 445 -11.08 4.72 4.26
N SER A 446 -10.26 3.78 4.75
CA SER A 446 -9.77 2.65 3.93
C SER A 446 -10.90 1.73 3.47
N TYR A 447 -11.93 1.52 4.30
CA TYR A 447 -13.14 0.82 3.88
C TYR A 447 -13.89 1.60 2.78
N ALA A 448 -14.01 2.91 2.94
CA ALA A 448 -14.81 3.79 2.09
C ALA A 448 -14.31 3.86 0.64
N ASP A 449 -13.03 3.58 0.38
CA ASP A 449 -12.47 3.46 -0.98
C ASP A 449 -13.21 2.42 -1.85
N TYR A 450 -13.95 1.50 -1.22
CA TYR A 450 -14.74 0.44 -1.88
C TYR A 450 -16.23 0.51 -1.52
N ASP A 451 -16.68 1.61 -0.92
CA ASP A 451 -18.08 1.87 -0.62
C ASP A 451 -18.44 3.32 -0.97
N PRO A 452 -18.83 3.59 -2.23
CA PRO A 452 -19.14 4.95 -2.68
C PRO A 452 -20.38 5.54 -1.99
N ALA A 453 -21.21 4.71 -1.34
CA ALA A 453 -22.34 5.20 -0.55
C ALA A 453 -21.89 5.80 0.77
N LEU A 454 -20.76 5.31 1.33
CA LEU A 454 -20.21 5.82 2.58
C LEU A 454 -19.47 7.15 2.40
N CYS A 455 -18.63 7.26 1.35
CA CYS A 455 -17.89 8.49 1.06
C CYS A 455 -17.86 8.84 -0.43
N PRO A 456 -18.71 9.78 -0.87
CA PRO A 456 -18.68 10.29 -2.25
C PRO A 456 -17.39 11.04 -2.58
N ASP A 457 -16.92 10.91 -3.82
CA ASP A 457 -15.73 11.57 -4.34
C ASP A 457 -15.71 13.09 -4.03
N ASN A 458 -14.53 13.60 -3.66
CA ASN A 458 -14.26 15.03 -3.42
C ASN A 458 -15.00 15.64 -2.22
N THR A 459 -15.43 14.84 -1.24
CA THR A 459 -15.97 15.33 0.04
C THR A 459 -15.11 14.89 1.23
N PRO A 460 -15.04 15.67 2.34
CA PRO A 460 -14.35 15.24 3.56
C PRO A 460 -14.99 13.96 4.13
N CYS A 461 -14.27 12.85 4.18
CA CYS A 461 -14.82 11.55 4.64
C CYS A 461 -14.38 11.23 6.09
N PRO A 462 -15.28 10.72 6.97
CA PRO A 462 -16.73 10.64 6.78
C PRO A 462 -17.43 12.00 6.95
N THR A 463 -18.64 12.16 6.38
CA THR A 463 -19.56 13.27 6.66
C THR A 463 -20.83 12.76 7.38
N GLY A 464 -21.85 13.61 7.55
CA GLY A 464 -23.19 13.15 7.90
C GLY A 464 -23.29 12.41 9.22
N ASN A 465 -24.10 11.34 9.24
CA ASN A 465 -24.30 10.52 10.43
C ASN A 465 -23.04 9.70 10.74
N GLU A 466 -22.29 9.28 9.73
CA GLU A 466 -21.05 8.51 9.84
C GLU A 466 -20.01 9.31 10.64
N ALA A 467 -19.87 10.61 10.36
CA ALA A 467 -19.00 11.51 11.13
C ALA A 467 -19.41 11.63 12.60
N VAL A 468 -20.71 11.54 12.90
CA VAL A 468 -21.25 11.56 14.26
C VAL A 468 -21.03 10.21 14.94
N TRP A 469 -21.26 9.10 14.25
CA TRP A 469 -21.10 7.75 14.78
C TRP A 469 -19.65 7.42 15.11
N ILE A 470 -18.67 7.83 14.29
CA ILE A 470 -17.26 7.50 14.57
C ILE A 470 -16.73 8.12 15.86
N GLN A 471 -17.33 9.21 16.33
CA GLN A 471 -16.98 9.87 17.60
C GLN A 471 -17.55 9.12 18.83
N ARG A 472 -18.20 7.98 18.62
CA ARG A 472 -18.98 7.28 19.66
C ARG A 472 -18.76 5.77 19.62
N GLN A 473 -18.86 5.16 20.78
CA GLN A 473 -18.99 3.72 20.97
C GLN A 473 -19.75 3.48 22.27
N TYR A 474 -20.87 2.75 22.20
CA TYR A 474 -21.68 2.47 23.38
C TYR A 474 -22.00 0.99 23.49
N ARG A 475 -21.80 0.45 24.70
CA ARG A 475 -22.23 -0.90 25.06
C ARG A 475 -23.76 -0.97 25.16
N ALA A 476 -24.29 -2.14 24.84
CA ALA A 476 -25.68 -2.51 25.08
C ALA A 476 -25.72 -3.75 25.98
N PRO A 477 -26.83 -3.98 26.70
CA PRO A 477 -27.03 -5.26 27.35
C PRO A 477 -27.32 -6.36 26.31
N VAL A 478 -27.04 -7.61 26.64
CA VAL A 478 -27.28 -8.74 25.73
C VAL A 478 -28.73 -9.21 25.87
N VAL A 479 -29.48 -9.24 24.77
CA VAL A 479 -30.84 -9.81 24.74
C VAL A 479 -30.73 -11.32 24.51
N LYS A 480 -31.15 -12.12 25.49
CA LYS A 480 -31.14 -13.59 25.43
C LYS A 480 -32.16 -14.12 24.40
N PRO A 481 -32.06 -15.40 23.98
CA PRO A 481 -33.00 -15.98 23.01
C PRO A 481 -34.47 -15.97 23.48
N ASP A 482 -34.70 -16.00 24.79
CA ASP A 482 -36.03 -15.91 25.41
C ASP A 482 -36.55 -14.46 25.53
N GLY A 483 -35.81 -13.48 25.01
CA GLY A 483 -36.12 -12.05 25.09
C GLY A 483 -35.73 -11.39 26.40
N SER A 484 -35.24 -12.14 27.40
CA SER A 484 -34.78 -11.55 28.66
C SER A 484 -33.46 -10.81 28.47
N ILE A 485 -33.24 -9.75 29.24
CA ILE A 485 -32.02 -8.95 29.17
C ILE A 485 -30.99 -9.54 30.15
N ALA A 486 -29.85 -9.98 29.62
CA ALA A 486 -28.67 -10.27 30.45
C ALA A 486 -28.01 -8.94 30.80
N VAL A 487 -28.14 -8.53 32.06
CA VAL A 487 -27.43 -7.36 32.58
C VAL A 487 -25.95 -7.75 32.76
N PRO A 488 -24.99 -7.04 32.14
CA PRO A 488 -23.58 -7.33 32.35
C PRO A 488 -23.21 -7.05 33.81
N ALA A 489 -22.35 -7.90 34.39
CA ALA A 489 -21.77 -7.69 35.72
C ALA A 489 -20.82 -6.46 35.81
N SER A 490 -20.76 -5.63 34.78
CA SER A 490 -19.90 -4.44 34.68
C SER A 490 -20.62 -3.26 34.01
N ALA A 491 -21.89 -3.03 34.35
CA ALA A 491 -22.55 -1.75 34.06
C ALA A 491 -22.06 -0.58 34.96
N ILE A 492 -20.97 -0.78 35.70
CA ILE A 492 -20.16 0.29 36.28
C ILE A 492 -18.94 0.46 35.38
N ASP A 493 -18.97 1.52 34.59
CA ASP A 493 -17.81 2.07 33.91
C ASP A 493 -16.71 2.39 34.94
N PRO A 494 -15.54 1.72 34.93
CA PRO A 494 -14.42 2.10 35.79
C PRO A 494 -13.73 3.40 35.34
N ASP A 495 -13.95 3.85 34.10
CA ASP A 495 -13.31 5.02 33.49
C ASP A 495 -14.17 6.30 33.54
N ALA A 496 -15.45 6.21 33.95
CA ALA A 496 -16.31 7.37 34.20
C ALA A 496 -15.82 8.28 35.35
N THR A 497 -14.82 7.84 36.13
CA THR A 497 -14.25 8.64 37.24
C THR A 497 -12.97 9.42 36.88
N ARG A 498 -12.56 9.45 35.60
CA ARG A 498 -11.45 10.29 35.15
C ARG A 498 -11.87 11.57 34.41
N ALA A 499 -13.02 12.13 34.76
CA ALA A 499 -13.26 13.55 34.60
C ALA A 499 -12.71 14.28 35.82
N VAL A 500 -11.44 14.70 35.76
CA VAL A 500 -10.89 15.68 36.71
C VAL A 500 -11.72 16.97 36.55
N PRO A 501 -12.36 17.51 37.61
CA PRO A 501 -12.92 18.84 37.53
C PRO A 501 -11.76 19.83 37.46
N ALA A 502 -11.70 20.64 36.41
CA ALA A 502 -10.90 21.85 36.42
C ALA A 502 -11.48 22.77 37.51
N VAL A 503 -10.80 22.82 38.65
CA VAL A 503 -11.10 23.76 39.73
C VAL A 503 -10.78 25.18 39.27
N GLY A 504 -11.80 26.02 39.41
CA GLY A 504 -11.88 27.48 39.33
C GLY A 504 -10.59 28.30 39.25
N GLY A 505 -10.57 29.16 38.23
CA GLY A 505 -9.83 30.42 38.21
C GLY A 505 -10.75 31.52 37.68
N THR A 506 -11.02 32.50 38.52
CA THR A 506 -12.00 33.60 38.42
C THR A 506 -11.86 34.51 37.20
N GLY A 507 -12.98 34.91 36.59
CA GLY A 507 -13.04 35.98 35.58
C GLY A 507 -14.45 36.34 35.11
N VAL A 508 -15.05 37.33 35.76
CA VAL A 508 -16.26 38.15 35.52
C VAL A 508 -16.90 38.12 34.11
N PRO A 509 -18.26 38.10 33.98
CA PRO A 509 -18.97 38.10 32.69
C PRO A 509 -19.37 39.52 32.21
N PRO A 510 -19.82 39.66 30.96
CA PRO A 510 -20.92 40.58 30.67
C PRO A 510 -22.15 39.87 30.10
N ARG A 511 -23.27 40.38 30.60
CA ARG A 511 -24.64 40.17 30.14
C ARG A 511 -24.78 40.62 28.68
N ASP A 512 -25.59 39.93 27.90
CA ASP A 512 -26.75 40.62 27.32
C ASP A 512 -27.87 39.66 26.88
N SER A 513 -29.07 40.17 27.12
CA SER A 513 -30.39 39.59 26.92
C SER A 513 -30.88 39.70 25.48
N THR A 514 -31.60 38.71 24.96
CA THR A 514 -33.07 38.77 24.72
C THR A 514 -33.60 37.51 23.99
N PRO A 515 -34.90 37.15 24.15
CA PRO A 515 -35.48 35.88 23.74
C PRO A 515 -36.45 35.99 22.54
N VAL A 516 -36.55 34.95 21.70
CA VAL A 516 -37.74 34.70 20.84
C VAL A 516 -37.95 33.19 20.65
N SER A 517 -39.17 32.73 20.94
CA SER A 517 -39.70 31.36 20.76
C SER A 517 -40.31 31.13 19.35
N PRO A 518 -41.15 30.12 19.08
CA PRO A 518 -40.77 28.86 18.44
C PRO A 518 -41.49 28.57 17.11
N GLY A 519 -41.02 27.56 16.37
CA GLY A 519 -41.89 26.79 15.44
C GLY A 519 -41.24 26.40 14.10
N VAL A 520 -41.33 25.11 13.76
CA VAL A 520 -41.92 24.55 12.52
C VAL A 520 -41.32 23.15 12.26
N SER A 521 -42.22 22.18 12.10
CA SER A 521 -41.98 20.76 11.76
C SER A 521 -41.18 20.52 10.47
N PRO A 522 -40.43 19.41 10.34
CA PRO A 522 -39.88 19.01 9.05
C PRO A 522 -40.85 18.14 8.25
N GLY A 523 -41.15 18.60 7.04
CA GLY A 523 -41.92 17.92 6.01
C GLY A 523 -41.07 16.99 5.13
N ARG A 524 -41.76 16.00 4.59
CA ARG A 524 -41.38 14.94 3.64
C ARG A 524 -40.56 15.45 2.44
N TYR A 525 -39.53 14.69 2.05
CA TYR A 525 -38.92 14.79 0.72
C TYR A 525 -39.16 13.51 -0.08
N ALA A 526 -39.88 13.66 -1.19
CA ALA A 526 -40.13 12.64 -2.19
C ALA A 526 -39.19 12.84 -3.39
N ALA A 527 -38.84 11.71 -4.01
CA ALA A 527 -37.98 11.57 -5.17
C ALA A 527 -38.40 12.40 -6.39
N ARG A 528 -37.41 12.85 -7.17
CA ARG A 528 -37.57 13.20 -8.59
C ARG A 528 -36.41 12.68 -9.41
N GLN A 529 -36.67 11.58 -10.13
CA GLN A 529 -35.98 11.24 -11.36
C GLN A 529 -36.43 12.19 -12.49
N ARG A 530 -35.50 12.70 -13.31
CA ARG A 530 -35.75 13.04 -14.72
C ARG A 530 -34.51 12.77 -15.55
N GLY A 531 -34.68 11.89 -16.53
CA GLY A 531 -33.68 11.54 -17.53
C GLY A 531 -33.40 12.66 -18.53
N ARG A 532 -32.23 12.58 -19.16
CA ARG A 532 -31.86 13.36 -20.35
C ARG A 532 -31.52 12.40 -21.49
N ARG A 533 -32.24 12.56 -22.60
CA ARG A 533 -31.85 12.07 -23.93
C ARG A 533 -30.91 13.09 -24.61
N PRO A 534 -30.12 12.66 -25.63
CA PRO A 534 -28.98 13.41 -26.14
C PRO A 534 -29.33 14.33 -27.30
N SER A 535 -28.59 15.43 -27.43
CA SER A 535 -28.61 16.33 -28.58
C SER A 535 -27.31 16.22 -29.39
N ARG A 536 -27.42 15.84 -30.67
CA ARG A 536 -26.40 16.00 -31.70
C ARG A 536 -26.53 17.36 -32.40
N VAL A 537 -25.43 17.73 -33.07
CA VAL A 537 -25.25 18.68 -34.20
C VAL A 537 -24.98 20.14 -33.82
N ARG A 538 -23.73 20.59 -33.90
CA ARG A 538 -23.01 20.93 -35.14
C ARG A 538 -21.52 20.62 -35.00
#